data_AF-A0A2V7IZB1-F1
#
_entry.id   AF-A0A2V7IZB1-F1
#
_cell.length_a   1.000
_cell.length_b   1.000
_cell.length_c   1.000
_cell.angle_alpha   90.00
_cell.angle_beta   90.00
_cell.angle_gamma   90.00
#
_symmetry.space_group_name_H-M   'P 1'
#
loop_
_entity.id
_entity.type
_entity.pdbx_description
1 polymer ?
#
loop_
_entity_poly.entity_id
_entity_poly.type
_entity_poly.pdbx_seq_one_letter_code
_entity_poly.pdbx_strand_id
1 'polypeptide(L)'
;MTDEQYWRLLDRFLAGECSPPERTLVLEWLETHPLAAECIEALERALDKEEAKPMPRRRRASGLRGFGIAAVLALVAGAAALWWLESSRLRPAMREFTTARGHRAAIRFADGTRILLGVDSRLRVPATYGATAREAYLDGAAYFEVPHDPARPFAVHAGKGVIRDIGTRFGVRAYA
;
A
#
# COMPACT_ATOMS: atom_id res chain seq x y z
N MET A 1 -40.49 22.85 60.60
CA MET A 1 -39.60 22.64 59.43
C MET A 1 -40.51 22.39 58.24
N THR A 2 -40.33 23.06 57.11
CA THR A 2 -41.20 22.89 55.93
C THR A 2 -40.80 21.65 55.14
N ASP A 3 -41.73 21.03 54.38
CA ASP A 3 -41.46 19.81 53.60
C ASP A 3 -40.24 19.96 52.67
N GLU A 4 -40.04 21.15 52.10
CA GLU A 4 -38.89 21.46 51.24
C GLU A 4 -37.54 21.41 51.99
N GLN A 5 -37.52 21.71 53.29
CA GLN A 5 -36.33 21.62 54.12
C GLN A 5 -35.98 20.16 54.44
N TYR A 6 -36.98 19.28 54.58
CA TYR A 6 -36.76 17.85 54.79
C TYR A 6 -36.16 17.18 53.56
N TRP A 7 -36.66 17.49 52.36
CA TRP A 7 -36.10 16.92 51.12
C TRP A 7 -34.63 17.29 50.89
N ARG A 8 -34.22 18.52 51.23
CA ARG A 8 -32.81 18.92 51.15
C ARG A 8 -31.92 18.22 52.18
N LEU A 9 -32.45 17.96 53.38
CA LEU A 9 -31.73 17.19 54.40
C LEU A 9 -31.59 15.72 54.02
N LEU A 10 -32.63 15.14 53.41
CA LEU A 10 -32.61 13.76 52.93
C LEU A 10 -31.59 13.55 51.80
N ASP A 11 -31.51 14.49 50.85
CA ASP A 11 -30.54 14.48 49.76
C ASP A 11 -29.08 14.50 50.29
N ARG A 12 -28.79 15.39 51.24
CA ARG A 12 -27.47 15.45 51.90
C ARG A 12 -27.16 14.21 52.74
N PHE A 13 -28.17 13.60 53.34
CA PHE A 13 -28.03 12.35 54.10
C PHE A 13 -27.65 11.18 53.19
N LEU A 14 -28.32 11.02 52.05
CA LEU A 14 -28.01 10.00 51.05
C LEU A 14 -26.63 10.23 50.40
N ALA A 15 -26.23 11.49 50.22
CA ALA A 15 -24.89 11.85 49.74
C ALA A 15 -23.77 11.64 50.78
N GLY A 16 -24.09 11.36 52.04
CA GLY A 16 -23.11 11.19 53.11
C GLY A 16 -22.51 12.50 53.67
N GLU A 17 -23.08 13.64 53.31
CA GLU A 17 -22.59 14.99 53.66
C GLU A 17 -23.34 15.64 54.84
N CYS A 18 -23.99 14.82 55.65
CA CYS A 18 -24.85 15.24 56.75
C CYS A 18 -24.07 15.33 58.08
N SER A 19 -24.25 16.43 58.82
CA SER A 19 -23.60 16.59 60.13
C SER A 19 -24.26 15.69 61.20
N PRO A 20 -23.55 15.34 62.31
CA PRO A 20 -24.10 14.48 63.36
C PRO A 20 -25.48 14.90 63.92
N PRO A 21 -25.77 16.18 64.20
CA PRO A 21 -27.09 16.59 64.67
C PRO A 21 -28.17 16.60 63.57
N GLU A 22 -27.82 16.90 62.32
CA GLU A 22 -28.75 16.84 61.18
C GLU A 22 -29.15 15.38 60.90
N ARG A 23 -28.24 14.43 61.08
CA ARG A 23 -28.49 12.99 60.92
C ARG A 23 -29.55 12.48 61.90
N THR A 24 -29.54 12.95 63.14
CA THR A 24 -30.53 12.56 64.14
C THR A 24 -31.95 13.01 63.74
N LEU A 25 -32.09 14.21 63.16
CA LEU A 25 -33.38 14.72 62.69
C LEU A 25 -33.95 13.93 61.51
N VAL A 26 -33.09 13.45 60.61
CA VAL A 26 -33.50 12.60 59.49
C VAL A 26 -33.97 11.23 59.98
N LEU A 27 -33.26 10.64 60.95
CA LEU A 27 -33.64 9.35 61.53
C LEU A 27 -34.98 9.43 62.29
N GLU A 28 -35.18 10.49 63.07
CA GLU A 28 -36.45 10.76 63.78
C GLU A 28 -37.62 10.97 62.80
N TRP A 29 -37.38 11.63 61.67
CA TRP A 29 -38.38 11.80 60.62
C TRP A 29 -38.73 10.48 59.91
N LEU A 30 -37.75 9.60 59.70
CA LEU A 30 -37.96 8.26 59.12
C LEU A 30 -38.77 7.35 60.06
N GLU A 31 -38.58 7.46 61.37
CA GLU A 31 -39.37 6.73 62.37
C GLU A 31 -40.85 7.15 62.37
N THR A 32 -41.13 8.43 62.10
CA THR A 32 -42.51 8.96 62.06
C THR A 32 -43.23 8.70 60.72
N HIS A 33 -42.49 8.34 59.66
CA HIS A 33 -43.02 8.13 58.32
C HIS A 33 -42.65 6.73 57.77
N PRO A 34 -43.37 5.66 58.15
CA PRO A 34 -43.01 4.27 57.84
C PRO A 34 -42.92 3.96 56.34
N LEU A 35 -43.68 4.66 55.50
CA LEU A 35 -43.59 4.53 54.04
C LEU A 35 -42.24 5.02 53.47
N ALA A 36 -41.63 6.03 54.09
CA ALA A 36 -40.33 6.55 53.66
C ALA A 36 -39.20 5.55 54.00
N ALA A 37 -39.30 4.87 55.15
CA ALA A 37 -38.37 3.81 55.54
C ALA A 37 -38.44 2.61 54.59
N GLU A 38 -39.65 2.16 54.22
CA GLU A 38 -39.82 1.08 53.24
C GLU A 38 -39.24 1.43 51.87
N CYS A 39 -39.38 2.69 51.43
CA CYS A 39 -38.79 3.16 50.17
C CYS A 39 -37.26 3.16 50.19
N ILE A 40 -36.64 3.56 51.31
CA ILE A 40 -35.17 3.56 51.44
C ILE A 40 -34.63 2.14 51.46
N GLU A 41 -35.24 1.22 52.22
CA GLU A 41 -34.84 -0.19 52.22
C GLU A 41 -35.03 -0.85 50.83
N ALA A 42 -36.09 -0.49 50.11
CA ALA A 42 -36.31 -0.97 48.75
C ALA A 42 -35.24 -0.44 47.78
N LEU A 43 -34.77 0.79 47.98
CA LEU A 43 -33.70 1.40 47.20
C LEU A 43 -32.34 0.77 47.50
N GLU A 44 -32.00 0.55 48.77
CA GLU A 44 -30.79 -0.17 49.18
C GLU A 44 -30.77 -1.59 48.60
N ARG A 45 -31.88 -2.33 48.71
CA ARG A 45 -32.02 -3.65 48.07
C ARG A 45 -31.87 -3.63 46.55
N ALA A 46 -32.23 -2.52 45.90
CA ALA A 46 -32.07 -2.37 44.45
C ALA A 46 -30.61 -2.06 44.07
N LEU A 47 -29.92 -1.24 44.86
CA LEU A 47 -28.52 -0.89 44.66
C LEU A 47 -27.58 -2.08 44.94
N ASP A 48 -27.82 -2.85 46.00
CA ASP A 48 -27.06 -4.09 46.28
C ASP A 48 -27.20 -5.12 45.13
N LYS A 49 -28.36 -5.12 44.46
CA LYS A 49 -28.63 -6.01 43.31
C LYS A 49 -27.91 -5.55 42.03
N GLU A 50 -27.60 -4.26 41.91
CA GLU A 50 -26.81 -3.67 40.83
C GLU A 50 -25.31 -3.89 41.04
N GLU A 51 -24.80 -3.77 42.28
CA GLU A 51 -23.38 -4.02 42.59
C GLU A 51 -22.94 -5.48 42.38
N ALA A 52 -23.89 -6.42 42.43
CA ALA A 52 -23.63 -7.85 42.26
C ALA A 52 -23.52 -8.33 40.79
N LYS A 53 -23.64 -7.45 39.78
CA LYS A 53 -23.27 -7.81 38.41
C LYS A 53 -21.83 -7.37 38.15
N PRO A 54 -20.85 -8.30 38.11
CA PRO A 54 -19.53 -7.92 37.64
C PRO A 54 -19.69 -7.39 36.22
N MET A 55 -19.42 -6.09 36.02
CA MET A 55 -19.27 -5.53 34.68
C MET A 55 -18.31 -6.46 33.92
N PRO A 56 -18.68 -6.97 32.73
CA PRO A 56 -17.72 -7.68 31.93
C PRO A 56 -16.61 -6.70 31.60
N ARG A 57 -15.49 -6.79 32.32
CA ARG A 57 -14.24 -6.14 31.95
C ARG A 57 -13.94 -6.63 30.55
N ARG A 58 -14.30 -5.82 29.55
CA ARG A 58 -13.94 -6.05 28.16
C ARG A 58 -12.42 -6.05 28.15
N ARG A 59 -11.81 -7.23 28.25
CA ARG A 59 -10.40 -7.43 27.93
C ARG A 59 -10.28 -6.92 26.51
N ARG A 60 -9.78 -5.70 26.33
CA ARG A 60 -9.28 -5.27 25.04
C ARG A 60 -8.17 -6.26 24.73
N ALA A 61 -8.48 -7.27 23.93
CA ALA A 61 -7.52 -8.10 23.25
C ALA A 61 -6.70 -7.17 22.37
N SER A 62 -5.65 -6.61 22.98
CA SER A 62 -4.72 -5.65 22.39
C SER A 62 -3.43 -6.34 21.96
N GLY A 63 -3.42 -7.67 21.88
CA GLY A 63 -2.34 -8.45 21.30
C GLY A 63 -2.78 -9.02 19.97
N LEU A 64 -2.88 -8.20 18.92
CA LEU A 64 -2.81 -8.64 17.51
C LEU A 64 -2.77 -7.48 16.50
N ARG A 65 -2.76 -6.21 16.94
CA ARG A 65 -2.73 -5.05 16.04
C ARG A 65 -1.34 -4.74 15.44
N GLY A 66 -0.27 -5.39 15.94
CA GLY A 66 1.09 -5.24 15.39
C GLY A 66 1.44 -6.23 14.28
N PHE A 67 0.88 -7.45 14.30
CA PHE A 67 1.21 -8.49 13.32
C PHE A 67 0.56 -8.26 11.95
N GLY A 68 -0.57 -7.55 11.89
CA GLY A 68 -1.23 -7.25 10.61
C GLY A 68 -0.38 -6.40 9.67
N ILE A 69 0.34 -5.41 10.21
CA ILE A 69 1.17 -4.50 9.41
C ILE A 69 2.41 -5.24 8.88
N ALA A 70 3.06 -6.04 9.71
CA ALA A 70 4.22 -6.84 9.31
C ALA A 70 3.86 -7.87 8.22
N ALA A 71 2.69 -8.52 8.34
CA ALA A 71 2.21 -9.46 7.33
C ALA A 71 1.89 -8.78 5.98
N VAL A 72 1.26 -7.60 6.00
CA VAL A 72 1.00 -6.83 4.79
C VAL A 72 2.28 -6.34 4.14
N LEU A 73 3.24 -5.82 4.92
CA LEU A 73 4.54 -5.39 4.39
C LEU A 73 5.33 -6.57 3.81
N ALA A 74 5.27 -7.75 4.45
CA ALA A 74 5.90 -8.96 3.93
C ALA A 74 5.26 -9.44 2.62
N LEU A 75 3.92 -9.37 2.51
CA LEU A 75 3.21 -9.70 1.27
C LEU A 75 3.51 -8.71 0.14
N VAL A 76 3.53 -7.40 0.43
CA VAL A 76 3.86 -6.37 -0.56
C VAL A 76 5.32 -6.48 -0.99
N ALA A 77 6.25 -6.67 -0.05
CA ALA A 77 7.66 -6.88 -0.36
C ALA A 77 7.88 -8.18 -1.14
N GLY A 78 7.17 -9.26 -0.80
CA GLY A 78 7.19 -10.52 -1.52
C GLY A 78 6.65 -10.38 -2.94
N ALA A 79 5.51 -9.69 -3.12
CA ALA A 79 4.94 -9.40 -4.44
C ALA A 79 5.87 -8.51 -5.27
N ALA A 80 6.45 -7.47 -4.67
CA ALA A 80 7.42 -6.60 -5.34
C ALA A 80 8.70 -7.37 -5.71
N ALA A 81 9.18 -8.26 -4.83
CA ALA A 81 10.34 -9.11 -5.11
C ALA A 81 10.04 -10.11 -6.24
N LEU A 82 8.86 -10.76 -6.24
CA LEU A 82 8.43 -11.65 -7.32
C LEU A 82 8.31 -10.89 -8.64
N TRP A 83 7.67 -9.72 -8.62
CA TRP A 83 7.54 -8.85 -9.80
C TRP A 83 8.91 -8.38 -10.30
N TRP A 84 9.84 -8.06 -9.41
CA TRP A 84 11.21 -7.67 -9.76
C TRP A 84 12.02 -8.86 -10.31
N LEU A 85 11.86 -10.05 -9.73
CA LEU A 85 12.52 -11.28 -10.17
C LEU A 85 12.00 -11.73 -11.54
N GLU A 86 10.71 -11.56 -11.81
CA GLU A 86 10.10 -11.84 -13.11
C GLU A 86 10.53 -10.82 -14.16
N SER A 87 10.57 -9.53 -13.81
CA SER A 87 11.04 -8.46 -14.69
C SER A 87 12.51 -8.59 -15.08
N SER A 88 13.35 -9.16 -14.20
CA SER A 88 14.80 -9.31 -14.43
C SER A 88 15.19 -10.63 -15.10
N ARG A 89 14.31 -11.64 -15.10
CA ARG A 89 14.52 -12.93 -15.79
C ARG A 89 14.25 -12.89 -17.30
N LEU A 90 13.63 -11.80 -17.79
CA LEU A 90 13.26 -11.64 -19.20
C LEU A 90 14.29 -10.82 -19.99
N ARG A 91 15.60 -10.97 -19.75
CA ARG A 91 16.58 -10.43 -20.71
C ARG A 91 16.50 -11.28 -21.97
N PRO A 92 15.92 -10.78 -23.08
CA PRO A 92 15.84 -11.58 -24.29
C PRO A 92 17.27 -11.94 -24.71
N ALA A 93 17.48 -13.20 -25.09
CA ALA A 93 18.74 -13.61 -25.70
C ALA A 93 19.05 -12.64 -26.85
N MET A 94 20.29 -12.17 -26.96
CA MET A 94 20.66 -11.22 -28.01
C MET A 94 21.30 -11.95 -29.18
N ARG A 95 20.91 -11.62 -30.40
CA ARG A 95 21.63 -11.97 -31.61
C ARG A 95 22.60 -10.84 -31.96
N GLU A 96 23.82 -11.22 -32.30
CA GLU A 96 24.89 -10.28 -32.60
C GLU A 96 25.41 -10.51 -34.02
N PHE A 97 25.59 -9.42 -34.75
CA PHE A 97 26.19 -9.37 -36.07
C PHE A 97 27.39 -8.44 -36.03
N THR A 98 28.53 -8.92 -36.50
CA THR A 98 29.77 -8.16 -36.52
C THR A 98 30.37 -8.16 -37.91
N THR A 99 31.00 -7.05 -38.26
CA THR A 99 31.79 -6.92 -39.49
C THR A 99 33.24 -6.61 -39.13
N ALA A 100 34.17 -7.28 -39.81
CA ALA A 100 35.58 -6.93 -39.70
C ALA A 100 35.89 -5.66 -40.51
N ARG A 101 37.11 -5.13 -40.32
CA ARG A 101 37.61 -4.03 -41.17
C ARG A 101 37.55 -4.43 -42.65
N GLY A 102 37.14 -3.48 -43.49
CA GLY A 102 36.95 -3.69 -44.93
C GLY A 102 35.72 -4.51 -45.32
N HIS A 103 34.97 -5.06 -44.36
CA HIS A 103 33.77 -5.86 -44.65
C HIS A 103 32.49 -5.09 -44.34
N ARG A 104 31.45 -5.35 -45.13
CA ARG A 104 30.09 -4.87 -44.90
C ARG A 104 29.13 -6.05 -44.92
N ALA A 105 28.02 -5.93 -44.23
CA ALA A 105 26.99 -6.96 -44.21
C ALA A 105 25.61 -6.37 -44.49
N ALA A 106 24.80 -7.06 -45.27
CA ALA A 106 23.39 -6.74 -45.47
C ALA A 106 22.54 -7.75 -44.69
N ILE A 107 21.72 -7.26 -43.77
CA ILE A 107 20.89 -8.07 -42.88
C ILE A 107 19.44 -7.72 -43.16
N ARG A 108 18.59 -8.74 -43.31
CA ARG A 108 17.16 -8.57 -43.51
C ARG A 108 16.38 -9.27 -42.40
N PHE A 109 15.41 -8.56 -41.85
CA PHE A 109 14.53 -9.06 -40.79
C PHE A 109 13.15 -9.42 -41.34
N ALA A 110 12.40 -10.21 -40.56
CA ALA A 110 11.08 -10.72 -40.95
C ALA A 110 10.01 -9.62 -41.06
N ASP A 111 10.21 -8.49 -40.36
CA ASP A 111 9.35 -7.31 -40.43
C ASP A 111 9.56 -6.49 -41.72
N GLY A 112 10.52 -6.87 -42.57
CA GLY A 112 10.89 -6.18 -43.79
C GLY A 112 12.04 -5.17 -43.63
N THR A 113 12.50 -4.92 -42.41
CA THR A 113 13.63 -4.02 -42.13
C THR A 113 14.91 -4.56 -42.75
N ARG A 114 15.66 -3.67 -43.42
CA ARG A 114 16.98 -3.97 -44.00
C ARG A 114 18.03 -3.09 -43.34
N ILE A 115 19.13 -3.71 -42.93
CA ILE A 115 20.24 -3.02 -42.27
C ILE A 115 21.51 -3.33 -43.03
N LEU A 116 22.16 -2.30 -43.53
CA LEU A 116 23.49 -2.38 -44.12
C LEU A 116 24.52 -1.98 -43.06
N LEU A 117 25.16 -2.98 -42.46
CA LEU A 117 26.17 -2.80 -41.43
C LEU A 117 27.51 -2.38 -42.07
N GLY A 118 28.08 -1.30 -41.55
CA GLY A 118 29.34 -0.71 -41.99
C GLY A 118 30.56 -1.54 -41.62
N VAL A 119 31.76 -1.00 -41.84
CA VAL A 119 33.02 -1.67 -41.47
C VAL A 119 33.28 -1.54 -39.98
N ASP A 120 33.93 -2.56 -39.40
CA ASP A 120 34.32 -2.58 -37.98
C ASP A 120 33.15 -2.19 -37.06
N SER A 121 32.00 -2.82 -37.30
CA SER A 121 30.73 -2.45 -36.68
C SER A 121 30.05 -3.67 -36.06
N ARG A 122 29.28 -3.42 -35.01
CA ARG A 122 28.56 -4.42 -34.23
C ARG A 122 27.10 -4.01 -34.11
N LEU A 123 26.21 -4.90 -34.50
CA LEU A 123 24.77 -4.76 -34.37
C LEU A 123 24.24 -5.86 -33.46
N ARG A 124 23.52 -5.50 -32.41
CA ARG A 124 22.85 -6.45 -31.52
C ARG A 124 21.35 -6.20 -31.55
N VAL A 125 20.59 -7.28 -31.64
CA VAL A 125 19.12 -7.25 -31.64
C VAL A 125 18.59 -8.35 -30.72
N PRO A 126 17.43 -8.17 -30.06
CA PRO A 126 16.78 -9.24 -29.33
C PRO A 126 16.50 -10.44 -30.25
N ALA A 127 16.62 -11.67 -29.74
CA ALA A 127 16.27 -12.88 -30.47
C ALA A 127 14.78 -12.90 -30.87
N THR A 128 13.95 -12.22 -30.09
CA THR A 128 12.52 -11.98 -30.30
C THR A 128 12.24 -10.69 -31.09
N TYR A 129 13.21 -10.16 -31.84
CA TYR A 129 13.05 -8.94 -32.63
C TYR A 129 11.77 -8.99 -33.49
N GLY A 130 10.95 -7.93 -33.39
CA GLY A 130 9.71 -7.79 -34.15
C GLY A 130 8.47 -8.46 -33.52
N ALA A 131 8.63 -9.29 -32.48
CA ALA A 131 7.50 -9.89 -31.77
C ALA A 131 6.86 -8.91 -30.77
N THR A 132 7.67 -8.25 -29.94
CA THR A 132 7.22 -7.27 -28.94
C THR A 132 7.73 -5.87 -29.22
N ALA A 133 9.01 -5.75 -29.60
CA ALA A 133 9.66 -4.48 -29.89
C ALA A 133 10.60 -4.60 -31.10
N ARG A 134 10.81 -3.48 -31.79
CA ARG A 134 11.76 -3.33 -32.89
C ARG A 134 12.96 -2.52 -32.41
N GLU A 135 13.85 -3.15 -31.68
CA GLU A 135 15.04 -2.51 -31.09
C GLU A 135 16.34 -3.06 -31.68
N ALA A 136 17.27 -2.14 -31.95
CA ALA A 136 18.63 -2.45 -32.39
C ALA A 136 19.65 -1.65 -31.56
N TYR A 137 20.77 -2.28 -31.25
CA TYR A 137 21.87 -1.69 -30.50
C TYR A 137 23.08 -1.68 -31.43
N LEU A 138 23.56 -0.48 -31.77
CA LEU A 138 24.62 -0.26 -32.73
C LEU A 138 25.86 0.30 -32.03
N ASP A 139 27.00 -0.31 -32.34
CA ASP A 139 28.33 0.26 -32.16
C ASP A 139 29.02 0.26 -33.53
N GLY A 140 29.42 1.44 -34.00
CA GLY A 140 29.97 1.65 -35.34
C GLY A 140 28.98 2.33 -36.29
N ALA A 141 28.91 1.87 -37.54
CA ALA A 141 28.12 2.52 -38.59
C ALA A 141 27.09 1.55 -39.21
N ALA A 142 25.88 2.02 -39.47
CA ALA A 142 24.88 1.26 -40.21
C ALA A 142 23.92 2.18 -40.97
N TYR A 143 23.38 1.68 -42.07
CA TYR A 143 22.28 2.30 -42.80
C TYR A 143 21.03 1.43 -42.64
N PHE A 144 19.92 2.07 -42.26
CA PHE A 144 18.67 1.42 -41.94
C PHE A 144 17.62 1.78 -42.99
N GLU A 145 16.90 0.77 -43.47
CA GLU A 145 15.67 0.93 -44.25
C GLU A 145 14.53 0.26 -43.49
N VAL A 146 13.69 1.08 -42.86
CA VAL A 146 12.63 0.63 -41.97
C VAL A 146 11.28 0.79 -42.66
N PRO A 147 10.46 -0.26 -42.77
CA PRO A 147 9.09 -0.15 -43.25
C PRO A 147 8.23 0.73 -42.35
N HIS A 148 7.37 1.54 -42.97
CA HIS A 148 6.44 2.41 -42.26
C HIS A 148 5.44 1.62 -41.42
N ASP A 149 5.54 1.79 -40.09
CA ASP A 149 4.64 1.21 -39.09
C ASP A 149 4.68 2.09 -37.83
N PRO A 150 3.74 3.05 -37.71
CA PRO A 150 3.67 3.96 -36.57
C PRO A 150 3.18 3.28 -35.29
N ALA A 151 2.55 2.10 -35.38
CA ALA A 151 2.06 1.37 -34.22
C ALA A 151 3.19 0.70 -33.42
N ARG A 152 4.31 0.40 -34.08
CA ARG A 152 5.45 -0.30 -33.44
C ARG A 152 6.79 0.40 -33.70
N PRO A 153 7.08 1.64 -33.28
CA PRO A 153 8.29 2.38 -33.68
C PRO A 153 9.61 1.57 -33.58
N PHE A 154 10.52 1.77 -34.55
CA PHE A 154 11.87 1.20 -34.57
C PHE A 154 12.82 2.07 -33.76
N ALA A 155 13.55 1.46 -32.82
CA ALA A 155 14.50 2.18 -31.97
C ALA A 155 15.94 1.69 -32.20
N VAL A 156 16.86 2.63 -32.41
CA VAL A 156 18.30 2.38 -32.49
C VAL A 156 18.99 3.00 -31.30
N HIS A 157 19.57 2.16 -30.45
CA HIS A 157 20.45 2.56 -29.36
C HIS A 157 21.87 2.70 -29.90
N ALA A 158 22.44 3.90 -29.83
CA ALA A 158 23.74 4.21 -30.39
C ALA A 158 24.52 5.10 -29.40
N GLY A 159 25.56 4.54 -28.78
CA GLY A 159 26.28 5.21 -27.69
C GLY A 159 25.34 5.59 -26.54
N LYS A 160 25.22 6.89 -26.26
CA LYS A 160 24.33 7.44 -25.21
C LYS A 160 22.96 7.89 -25.74
N GLY A 161 22.74 7.81 -27.04
CA GLY A 161 21.51 8.28 -27.69
C GLY A 161 20.58 7.13 -28.09
N VAL A 162 19.30 7.46 -28.26
CA VAL A 162 18.29 6.58 -28.85
C VAL A 162 17.57 7.31 -29.96
N ILE A 163 17.60 6.72 -31.15
CA ILE A 163 16.90 7.24 -32.33
C ILE A 163 15.62 6.43 -32.48
N ARG A 164 14.47 7.09 -32.59
CA ARG A 164 13.17 6.45 -32.83
C ARG A 164 12.66 6.84 -34.21
N ASP A 165 12.32 5.84 -35.00
CA ASP A 165 11.82 5.98 -36.37
C ASP A 165 10.53 5.19 -36.55
N ILE A 166 9.56 5.78 -37.23
CA ILE A 166 8.28 5.11 -37.57
C ILE A 166 8.31 4.50 -38.97
N GLY A 167 9.38 4.73 -39.73
CA GLY A 167 9.65 4.08 -41.00
C GLY A 167 10.18 5.06 -42.04
N THR A 168 11.49 5.23 -42.03
CA THR A 168 12.26 6.02 -42.98
C THR A 168 13.52 5.26 -43.37
N ARG A 169 14.38 5.92 -44.14
CA ARG A 169 15.72 5.44 -44.44
C ARG A 169 16.73 6.43 -43.89
N PHE A 170 17.67 5.95 -43.07
CA PHE A 170 18.62 6.82 -42.39
C PHE A 170 19.92 6.10 -42.09
N GLY A 171 21.01 6.87 -41.96
CA GLY A 171 22.32 6.37 -41.56
C GLY A 171 22.64 6.77 -40.12
N VAL A 172 23.29 5.88 -39.38
CA VAL A 172 23.81 6.16 -38.04
C VAL A 172 25.30 5.83 -38.02
N ARG A 173 26.09 6.71 -37.41
CA ARG A 173 27.51 6.50 -37.14
C ARG A 173 27.75 6.85 -35.66
N ALA A 174 28.11 5.85 -34.88
CA ALA A 174 28.33 5.94 -33.44
C ALA A 174 29.36 4.88 -33.03
N TYR A 175 30.63 5.12 -33.35
CA TYR A 175 31.74 4.32 -32.83
C TYR A 175 31.95 4.69 -31.36
N ALA A 176 32.06 3.68 -30.49
CA ALA A 176 32.40 3.86 -29.08
C ALA A 176 33.91 4.12 -28.85
#